data_AF-A0A349H4T7-F1
#
_entry.id   AF-A0A349H4T7-F1
#
_cell.length_a   1.000
_cell.length_b   1.000
_cell.length_c   1.000
_cell.angle_alpha   90.00
_cell.angle_beta   90.00
_cell.angle_gamma   90.00
#
_symmetry.space_group_name_H-M   'P 1'
#
loop_
_entity.id
_entity.type
_entity.pdbx_description
1 polymer ?
#
loop_
_entity_poly.entity_id
_entity_poly.type
_entity_poly.pdbx_seq_one_letter_code
_entity_poly.pdbx_strand_id
1 'polypeptide(L)'
;MLTLGNELGGDEGVMKSMCDHFRKLDGRHLYAMGSGHFHWDIGLRAGDEFWITRATGKGLPMRGASFEVKCHIDHQPPSTTVDYSASLQGVPVPVIGHEMAEFEMYPDYREIKKYTGVLQANNFGIFRERLRAAGMLDQAMDFFKASGALSVICHREDVEANLRTPGVGGFHLLDLQDFSGQGTALVGILDVFMDSKGLITPEAWREFCGETVPLLWMRKYIWTNDEDFRGRVRVAHYGPLDLQGQTVTWTLCAGRKTVAQGETCAVDIPTGTLTEIDLIHAPLRSISKATKLVLTLSLKGTAYRNRYDLWVYPAKTGVTPPKGITVAHAFSRQVEKDLEQGGTVVLIPAPGTVKQTVTMAFQTGFWSPMFRMGGRKGPDGREVPGTQGILCDPKHPLFEDFPTEFHSNWQWWQLVKHSDPVILDDTDSSYRPILQVIDGIDRNHKLGLIFEARVGKGRLLVCAIDLPGLQAHPEARQLLACLYRYAGSTDFNPLHVLSAETIKAMM
;
A
#
# COMPACT_ATOMS: atom_id res chain seq x y z
N MET A 1 20.09 13.76 -20.77
CA MET A 1 20.85 12.68 -20.11
C MET A 1 20.79 11.46 -21.03
N LEU A 2 21.83 10.65 -21.09
CA LEU A 2 21.87 9.43 -21.90
C LEU A 2 22.57 8.31 -21.14
N THR A 3 22.01 7.10 -21.20
CA THR A 3 22.62 5.87 -20.68
C THR A 3 22.86 4.86 -21.79
N LEU A 4 23.89 4.01 -21.67
CA LEU A 4 24.17 2.97 -22.69
C LEU A 4 23.09 1.88 -22.75
N GLY A 5 22.34 1.65 -21.67
CA GLY A 5 21.23 0.69 -21.63
C GLY A 5 20.66 0.48 -20.23
N ASN A 6 19.75 -0.49 -20.12
CA ASN A 6 19.10 -0.90 -18.87
C ASN A 6 19.80 -2.10 -18.25
N GLU A 7 20.06 -2.03 -16.95
CA GLU A 7 20.62 -3.09 -16.10
C GLU A 7 21.82 -3.83 -16.70
N LEU A 8 22.64 -3.10 -17.46
CA LEU A 8 23.78 -3.67 -18.16
C LEU A 8 24.85 -4.15 -17.16
N GLY A 9 25.54 -5.21 -17.56
CA GLY A 9 26.88 -5.52 -17.04
C GLY A 9 27.84 -5.79 -18.19
N GLY A 10 29.09 -6.01 -17.86
CA GLY A 10 30.15 -6.26 -18.84
C GLY A 10 31.46 -5.61 -18.43
N ASP A 11 32.26 -5.24 -19.43
CA ASP A 11 33.54 -4.57 -19.22
C ASP A 11 33.35 -3.07 -18.96
N GLU A 12 33.62 -2.65 -17.71
CA GLU A 12 33.50 -1.26 -17.27
C GLU A 12 34.38 -0.29 -18.08
N GLY A 13 35.59 -0.73 -18.50
CA GLY A 13 36.51 0.09 -19.26
C GLY A 13 35.99 0.40 -20.66
N VAL A 14 35.38 -0.58 -21.32
CA VAL A 14 34.70 -0.41 -22.62
C VAL A 14 33.51 0.53 -22.48
N MET A 15 32.63 0.29 -21.50
CA MET A 15 31.47 1.14 -21.26
C MET A 15 31.88 2.58 -20.97
N LYS A 16 32.91 2.78 -20.13
CA LYS A 16 33.48 4.10 -19.88
C LYS A 16 33.99 4.77 -21.15
N SER A 17 34.75 4.03 -21.97
CA SER A 17 35.28 4.53 -23.25
C SER A 17 34.17 4.98 -24.20
N MET A 18 33.04 4.26 -24.24
CA MET A 18 31.87 4.64 -25.03
C MET A 18 31.24 5.93 -24.51
N CYS A 19 31.01 6.05 -23.20
CA CYS A 19 30.51 7.30 -22.59
C CYS A 19 31.45 8.49 -22.87
N ASP A 20 32.76 8.30 -22.69
CA ASP A 20 33.77 9.33 -22.97
C ASP A 20 33.80 9.72 -24.44
N HIS A 21 33.60 8.76 -25.35
CA HIS A 21 33.50 9.02 -26.78
C HIS A 21 32.24 9.85 -27.11
N PHE A 22 31.07 9.47 -26.61
CA PHE A 22 29.84 10.23 -26.83
C PHE A 22 29.91 11.64 -26.26
N ARG A 23 30.49 11.81 -25.07
CA ARG A 23 30.71 13.13 -24.46
C ARG A 23 31.60 14.03 -25.31
N LYS A 24 32.62 13.47 -25.96
CA LYS A 24 33.49 14.22 -26.90
C LYS A 24 32.75 14.60 -28.19
N LEU A 25 31.84 13.76 -28.65
CA LEU A 25 31.03 14.03 -29.84
C LEU A 25 29.95 15.08 -29.56
N ASP A 26 29.33 15.05 -28.38
CA ASP A 26 28.26 15.95 -27.99
C ASP A 26 28.27 16.26 -26.48
N GLY A 27 28.89 17.39 -26.10
CA GLY A 27 28.99 17.82 -24.71
C GLY A 27 27.71 18.42 -24.11
N ARG A 28 26.59 18.45 -24.84
CA ARG A 28 25.32 19.03 -24.34
C ARG A 28 24.58 18.11 -23.36
N HIS A 29 24.93 16.83 -23.34
CA HIS A 29 24.24 15.81 -22.56
C HIS A 29 25.13 15.29 -21.43
N LEU A 30 24.52 14.92 -20.31
CA LEU A 30 25.16 14.10 -19.29
C LEU A 30 25.10 12.63 -19.72
N TYR A 31 26.17 11.87 -19.47
CA TYR A 31 26.31 10.46 -19.81
C TYR A 31 26.56 9.59 -18.57
N ALA A 32 25.98 8.38 -18.58
CA ALA A 32 26.27 7.35 -17.59
C ALA A 32 26.27 5.95 -18.24
N MET A 33 26.96 5.00 -17.63
CA MET A 33 27.15 3.64 -18.14
C MET A 33 25.83 2.87 -18.28
N GLY A 34 24.82 3.13 -17.45
CA GLY A 34 23.52 2.48 -17.57
C GLY A 34 22.51 2.89 -16.50
N SER A 35 21.25 2.57 -16.74
CA SER A 35 20.19 2.63 -15.72
C SER A 35 20.20 1.34 -14.91
N GLY A 36 20.47 1.38 -13.61
CA GLY A 36 20.55 0.16 -12.78
C GLY A 36 21.70 -0.79 -13.17
N HIS A 37 22.74 -0.30 -13.84
CA HIS A 37 23.87 -1.12 -14.29
C HIS A 37 24.65 -1.73 -13.10
N PHE A 38 25.17 -2.94 -13.30
CA PHE A 38 25.80 -3.76 -12.26
C PHE A 38 24.95 -3.87 -10.97
N HIS A 39 23.64 -4.10 -11.07
CA HIS A 39 22.74 -4.15 -9.90
C HIS A 39 23.11 -5.21 -8.83
N TRP A 40 23.99 -6.17 -9.17
CA TRP A 40 24.59 -7.16 -8.27
C TRP A 40 25.83 -6.65 -7.51
N ASP A 41 26.48 -5.61 -8.00
CA ASP A 41 27.65 -4.95 -7.42
C ASP A 41 27.38 -3.44 -7.39
N ILE A 42 26.61 -3.00 -6.39
CA ILE A 42 26.12 -1.63 -6.34
C ILE A 42 27.27 -0.67 -6.04
N GLY A 43 27.53 0.27 -6.95
CA GLY A 43 28.49 1.35 -6.75
C GLY A 43 28.45 2.37 -7.88
N LEU A 44 28.78 3.63 -7.56
CA LEU A 44 28.96 4.67 -8.56
C LEU A 44 30.19 4.35 -9.42
N ARG A 45 30.03 4.33 -10.74
CA ARG A 45 31.13 4.01 -11.66
C ARG A 45 31.90 5.24 -12.09
N ALA A 46 33.19 5.07 -12.33
CA ALA A 46 34.08 6.17 -12.68
C ALA A 46 33.71 6.74 -14.06
N GLY A 47 33.37 8.04 -14.09
CA GLY A 47 33.01 8.75 -15.32
C GLY A 47 31.51 8.88 -15.57
N ASP A 48 30.66 8.31 -14.70
CA ASP A 48 29.23 8.60 -14.67
C ASP A 48 28.99 10.03 -14.18
N GLU A 49 28.19 10.79 -14.91
CA GLU A 49 27.83 12.18 -14.57
C GLU A 49 26.53 12.29 -13.76
N PHE A 50 25.82 11.17 -13.62
CA PHE A 50 24.61 10.97 -12.81
C PHE A 50 24.46 9.48 -12.52
N TRP A 51 23.71 9.12 -11.48
CA TRP A 51 23.55 7.72 -11.06
C TRP A 51 22.08 7.32 -10.98
N ILE A 52 21.65 6.48 -11.91
CA ILE A 52 20.34 5.83 -11.85
C ILE A 52 20.49 4.49 -11.14
N THR A 53 19.94 4.37 -9.94
CA THR A 53 20.08 3.15 -9.12
C THR A 53 18.90 2.92 -8.20
N ARG A 54 18.65 1.66 -7.86
CA ARG A 54 17.65 1.22 -6.87
C ARG A 54 18.12 1.37 -5.41
N ALA A 55 19.43 1.49 -5.20
CA ALA A 55 20.09 1.65 -3.91
C ALA A 55 21.51 2.19 -4.09
N THR A 56 22.04 2.91 -3.11
CA THR A 56 23.42 3.42 -3.16
C THR A 56 24.39 2.60 -2.30
N GLY A 57 23.89 1.59 -1.60
CA GLY A 57 24.65 0.67 -0.78
C GLY A 57 23.74 -0.25 0.04
N LYS A 58 24.35 -1.10 0.86
CA LYS A 58 23.60 -2.02 1.73
C LYS A 58 22.78 -1.23 2.76
N GLY A 59 21.46 -1.40 2.73
CA GLY A 59 20.55 -0.68 3.63
C GLY A 59 20.29 0.79 3.25
N LEU A 60 20.72 1.22 2.06
CA LEU A 60 20.53 2.56 1.52
C LEU A 60 19.65 2.50 0.25
N PRO A 61 18.34 2.23 0.40
CA PRO A 61 17.44 2.14 -0.75
C PRO A 61 17.22 3.50 -1.41
N MET A 62 16.83 3.49 -2.69
CA MET A 62 16.37 4.65 -3.45
C MET A 62 14.92 4.48 -3.96
N ARG A 63 14.20 3.50 -3.38
CA ARG A 63 12.82 3.15 -3.72
C ARG A 63 12.07 2.54 -2.54
N GLY A 64 10.74 2.58 -2.59
CA GLY A 64 9.80 2.22 -1.52
C GLY A 64 9.39 0.75 -1.51
N ALA A 65 9.68 0.02 -2.58
CA ALA A 65 9.50 -1.42 -2.71
C ALA A 65 10.77 -2.09 -3.26
N SER A 66 11.00 -3.36 -2.88
CA SER A 66 12.07 -4.19 -3.45
C SER A 66 11.83 -5.65 -3.07
N PHE A 67 12.23 -6.56 -3.94
CA PHE A 67 12.23 -7.99 -3.64
C PHE A 67 13.46 -8.44 -2.82
N GLU A 68 14.53 -7.64 -2.77
CA GLU A 68 15.82 -8.00 -2.12
C GLU A 68 16.12 -7.20 -0.85
N VAL A 69 15.45 -6.08 -0.66
CA VAL A 69 15.71 -5.14 0.43
C VAL A 69 14.40 -4.82 1.13
N LYS A 70 14.44 -4.75 2.46
CA LYS A 70 13.30 -4.31 3.25
C LYS A 70 13.09 -2.81 3.07
N CYS A 71 12.16 -2.43 2.20
CA CYS A 71 11.79 -1.03 1.97
C CYS A 71 10.66 -0.56 2.90
N HIS A 72 10.52 0.76 3.05
CA HIS A 72 9.73 1.35 4.13
C HIS A 72 8.22 1.06 4.05
N ILE A 73 7.63 0.94 2.86
CA ILE A 73 6.17 0.82 2.69
C ILE A 73 5.63 -0.44 3.37
N ASP A 74 6.32 -1.58 3.26
CA ASP A 74 5.90 -2.83 3.90
C ASP A 74 6.60 -3.14 5.24
N HIS A 75 7.75 -2.51 5.52
CA HIS A 75 8.60 -2.90 6.65
C HIS A 75 8.78 -1.83 7.73
N GLN A 76 8.21 -0.63 7.57
CA GLN A 76 8.24 0.41 8.59
C GLN A 76 6.83 0.95 8.88
N PRO A 77 6.52 1.31 10.13
CA PRO A 77 5.25 1.96 10.44
C PRO A 77 5.01 3.18 9.55
N PRO A 78 3.77 3.38 9.05
CA PRO A 78 3.50 4.38 8.04
C PRO A 78 3.63 5.80 8.60
N SER A 79 4.40 6.63 7.89
CA SER A 79 4.66 8.04 8.18
C SER A 79 4.97 8.77 6.88
N THR A 80 5.05 10.10 6.91
CA THR A 80 5.61 10.88 5.78
C THR A 80 6.97 11.50 6.14
N THR A 81 7.69 10.88 7.08
CA THR A 81 9.04 11.30 7.47
C THR A 81 10.14 10.48 6.80
N VAL A 82 9.77 9.58 5.89
CA VAL A 82 10.74 8.80 5.12
C VAL A 82 11.24 9.64 3.95
N ASP A 83 12.56 9.67 3.81
CA ASP A 83 13.31 10.21 2.68
C ASP A 83 14.54 9.31 2.41
N TYR A 84 15.34 9.66 1.39
CA TYR A 84 16.55 8.95 1.01
C TYR A 84 17.83 9.76 1.26
N SER A 85 17.79 10.74 2.19
CA SER A 85 18.93 11.62 2.46
C SER A 85 20.20 10.83 2.83
N ALA A 86 20.04 9.75 3.60
CA ALA A 86 21.14 8.84 3.95
C ALA A 86 21.74 8.14 2.72
N SER A 87 20.90 7.79 1.73
CA SER A 87 21.34 7.15 0.49
C SER A 87 22.16 8.09 -0.39
N LEU A 88 21.91 9.40 -0.32
CA LEU A 88 22.65 10.41 -1.11
C LEU A 88 23.97 10.83 -0.45
N GLN A 89 24.20 10.48 0.81
CA GLN A 89 25.35 10.95 1.56
C GLN A 89 26.67 10.53 0.89
N GLY A 90 27.49 11.52 0.51
CA GLY A 90 28.80 11.28 -0.10
C GLY A 90 28.76 10.94 -1.59
N VAL A 91 27.58 10.93 -2.22
CA VAL A 91 27.46 10.75 -3.67
C VAL A 91 27.67 12.12 -4.37
N PRO A 92 28.68 12.27 -5.25
CA PRO A 92 29.04 13.56 -5.83
C PRO A 92 28.25 13.94 -7.09
N VAL A 93 27.31 13.10 -7.53
CA VAL A 93 26.52 13.28 -8.75
C VAL A 93 25.02 13.16 -8.44
N PRO A 94 24.13 13.71 -9.28
CA PRO A 94 22.69 13.55 -9.11
C PRO A 94 22.30 12.07 -9.09
N VAL A 95 21.49 11.68 -8.09
CA VAL A 95 20.98 10.31 -7.95
C VAL A 95 19.52 10.27 -8.36
N ILE A 96 19.18 9.32 -9.22
CA ILE A 96 17.82 9.09 -9.73
C ILE A 96 17.38 7.69 -9.26
N GLY A 97 16.21 7.62 -8.63
CA GLY A 97 15.60 6.33 -8.25
C GLY A 97 15.27 5.51 -9.49
N HIS A 98 15.90 4.34 -9.64
CA HIS A 98 15.64 3.41 -10.75
C HIS A 98 14.44 2.53 -10.45
N GLU A 99 13.50 2.47 -11.40
CA GLU A 99 12.36 1.54 -11.39
C GLU A 99 11.61 1.55 -10.06
N MET A 100 11.08 2.72 -9.70
CA MET A 100 10.21 2.92 -8.55
C MET A 100 8.77 2.49 -8.85
N ALA A 101 7.97 2.35 -7.79
CA ALA A 101 6.55 2.06 -7.84
C ALA A 101 6.17 0.68 -8.43
N GLU A 102 6.93 -0.33 -8.02
CA GLU A 102 6.82 -1.72 -8.43
C GLU A 102 5.63 -2.48 -7.78
N PHE A 103 4.42 -1.91 -7.88
CA PHE A 103 3.20 -2.37 -7.18
C PHE A 103 2.21 -3.01 -8.15
N GLU A 104 2.20 -4.35 -8.21
CA GLU A 104 1.28 -5.14 -9.06
C GLU A 104 -0.19 -4.84 -8.72
N MET A 105 -1.04 -4.86 -9.74
CA MET A 105 -2.48 -4.77 -9.62
C MET A 105 -3.12 -6.07 -10.12
N TYR A 106 -4.27 -6.42 -9.55
CA TYR A 106 -5.06 -7.56 -10.03
C TYR A 106 -5.58 -7.27 -11.45
N PRO A 107 -5.71 -8.23 -12.39
CA PRO A 107 -5.94 -7.91 -13.81
C PRO A 107 -7.37 -7.43 -14.11
N ASP A 108 -7.51 -6.45 -15.00
CA ASP A 108 -8.80 -6.13 -15.62
C ASP A 108 -9.05 -7.02 -16.85
N TYR A 109 -9.80 -8.10 -16.66
CA TYR A 109 -10.10 -9.04 -17.76
C TYR A 109 -10.93 -8.44 -18.90
N ARG A 110 -11.48 -7.22 -18.76
CA ARG A 110 -12.12 -6.52 -19.88
C ARG A 110 -11.11 -6.11 -20.95
N GLU A 111 -9.83 -5.98 -20.60
CA GLU A 111 -8.75 -5.64 -21.53
C GLU A 111 -8.53 -6.71 -22.60
N ILE A 112 -8.89 -7.97 -22.34
CA ILE A 112 -8.74 -9.09 -23.30
C ILE A 112 -9.29 -8.72 -24.69
N LYS A 113 -10.42 -8.00 -24.74
CA LYS A 113 -11.07 -7.62 -26.00
C LYS A 113 -10.33 -6.54 -26.79
N LYS A 114 -9.36 -5.84 -26.17
CA LYS A 114 -8.55 -4.79 -26.80
C LYS A 114 -7.44 -5.37 -27.69
N TYR A 115 -7.06 -6.63 -27.48
CA TYR A 115 -6.03 -7.33 -28.24
C TYR A 115 -6.55 -7.80 -29.60
N THR A 116 -6.74 -6.87 -30.52
CA THR A 116 -7.23 -7.13 -31.90
C THR A 116 -6.11 -7.17 -32.95
N GLY A 117 -4.86 -6.91 -32.53
CA GLY A 117 -3.68 -6.86 -33.40
C GLY A 117 -2.94 -8.20 -33.50
N VAL A 118 -1.61 -8.13 -33.64
CA VAL A 118 -0.75 -9.31 -33.80
C VAL A 118 -0.42 -10.03 -32.48
N LEU A 119 -0.74 -9.42 -31.33
CA LEU A 119 -0.53 -9.98 -29.99
C LEU A 119 -1.86 -10.44 -29.39
N GLN A 120 -1.82 -11.50 -28.58
CA GLN A 120 -2.96 -12.07 -27.86
C GLN A 120 -2.73 -12.04 -26.34
N ALA A 121 -3.77 -11.75 -25.56
CA ALA A 121 -3.73 -11.74 -24.09
C ALA A 121 -3.90 -13.13 -23.47
N ASN A 122 -3.06 -14.10 -23.87
CA ASN A 122 -3.18 -15.49 -23.40
C ASN A 122 -2.96 -15.62 -21.87
N ASN A 123 -2.03 -14.83 -21.33
CA ASN A 123 -1.84 -14.62 -19.89
C ASN A 123 -3.14 -14.27 -19.16
N PHE A 124 -3.88 -13.25 -19.60
CA PHE A 124 -5.13 -12.82 -18.97
C PHE A 124 -6.20 -13.91 -19.09
N GLY A 125 -6.24 -14.63 -20.21
CA GLY A 125 -7.10 -15.80 -20.38
C GLY A 125 -6.86 -16.85 -19.30
N ILE A 126 -5.59 -17.22 -19.07
CA ILE A 126 -5.20 -18.20 -18.05
C ILE A 126 -5.56 -17.70 -16.65
N PHE A 127 -5.25 -16.45 -16.30
CA PHE A 127 -5.55 -15.89 -14.99
C PHE A 127 -7.06 -15.86 -14.72
N ARG A 128 -7.86 -15.49 -15.72
CA ARG A 128 -9.33 -15.50 -15.63
C ARG A 128 -9.90 -16.88 -15.37
N GLU A 129 -9.40 -17.90 -16.06
CA GLU A 129 -9.83 -19.29 -15.85
C GLU A 129 -9.41 -19.82 -14.48
N ARG A 130 -8.22 -19.46 -13.99
CA ARG A 130 -7.78 -19.81 -12.62
C ARG A 130 -8.70 -19.19 -11.57
N LEU A 131 -9.03 -17.91 -11.70
CA LEU A 131 -9.95 -17.25 -10.77
C LEU A 131 -11.37 -17.86 -10.83
N ARG A 132 -11.83 -18.27 -12.02
CA ARG A 132 -13.08 -19.01 -12.18
C ARG A 132 -13.03 -20.35 -11.45
N ALA A 133 -11.95 -21.10 -11.61
CA ALA A 133 -11.77 -22.38 -10.93
C ALA A 133 -11.73 -22.22 -9.40
N ALA A 134 -11.20 -21.11 -8.90
CA ALA A 134 -11.24 -20.72 -7.48
C ALA A 134 -12.62 -20.20 -7.00
N GLY A 135 -13.62 -20.11 -7.89
CA GLY A 135 -14.98 -19.71 -7.53
C GLY A 135 -15.18 -18.22 -7.22
N MET A 136 -14.27 -17.35 -7.68
CA MET A 136 -14.26 -15.91 -7.35
C MET A 136 -14.26 -14.99 -8.59
N LEU A 137 -14.62 -15.50 -9.78
CA LEU A 137 -14.64 -14.69 -11.01
C LEU A 137 -15.59 -13.49 -10.92
N ASP A 138 -16.66 -13.60 -10.15
CA ASP A 138 -17.59 -12.53 -9.84
C ASP A 138 -16.94 -11.34 -9.10
N GLN A 139 -15.85 -11.57 -8.36
CA GLN A 139 -15.10 -10.53 -7.64
C GLN A 139 -13.97 -9.92 -8.46
N ALA A 140 -13.71 -10.37 -9.71
CA ALA A 140 -12.54 -9.95 -10.48
C ALA A 140 -12.42 -8.42 -10.61
N MET A 141 -13.54 -7.73 -10.85
CA MET A 141 -13.56 -6.27 -10.97
C MET A 141 -13.33 -5.58 -9.62
N ASP A 142 -13.81 -6.16 -8.52
CA ASP A 142 -13.61 -5.63 -7.19
C ASP A 142 -12.15 -5.83 -6.74
N PHE A 143 -11.54 -6.97 -7.08
CA PHE A 143 -10.12 -7.21 -6.87
C PHE A 143 -9.26 -6.22 -7.65
N PHE A 144 -9.55 -5.98 -8.93
CA PHE A 144 -8.86 -4.97 -9.73
C PHE A 144 -8.95 -3.58 -9.10
N LYS A 145 -10.15 -3.14 -8.72
CA LYS A 145 -10.35 -1.82 -8.10
C LYS A 145 -9.66 -1.68 -6.75
N ALA A 146 -9.80 -2.68 -5.88
CA ALA A 146 -9.26 -2.63 -4.52
C ALA A 146 -7.73 -2.72 -4.51
N SER A 147 -7.16 -3.65 -5.28
CA SER A 147 -5.70 -3.75 -5.46
C SER A 147 -5.12 -2.51 -6.14
N GLY A 148 -5.79 -1.99 -7.16
CA GLY A 148 -5.40 -0.75 -7.83
C GLY A 148 -5.43 0.48 -6.92
N ALA A 149 -6.45 0.62 -6.06
CA ALA A 149 -6.52 1.71 -5.08
C ALA A 149 -5.36 1.66 -4.06
N LEU A 150 -5.00 0.47 -3.57
CA LEU A 150 -3.82 0.28 -2.73
C LEU A 150 -2.53 0.57 -3.51
N SER A 151 -2.39 0.08 -4.73
CA SER A 151 -1.22 0.35 -5.59
C SER A 151 -1.02 1.85 -5.78
N VAL A 152 -2.08 2.63 -6.00
CA VAL A 152 -2.02 4.11 -6.06
C VAL A 152 -1.51 4.73 -4.75
N ILE A 153 -1.92 4.23 -3.58
CA ILE A 153 -1.42 4.69 -2.27
C ILE A 153 0.09 4.41 -2.15
N CYS A 154 0.52 3.22 -2.55
CA CYS A 154 1.93 2.84 -2.54
C CYS A 154 2.77 3.65 -3.54
N HIS A 155 2.27 3.87 -4.77
CA HIS A 155 2.89 4.76 -5.76
C HIS A 155 3.11 6.17 -5.20
N ARG A 156 2.08 6.73 -4.55
CA ARG A 156 2.16 8.05 -3.94
C ARG A 156 3.27 8.11 -2.89
N GLU A 157 3.30 7.17 -1.96
CA GLU A 157 4.30 7.18 -0.90
C GLU A 157 5.72 7.01 -1.45
N ASP A 158 5.90 6.17 -2.47
CA ASP A 158 7.21 5.98 -3.11
C ASP A 158 7.70 7.28 -3.78
N VAL A 159 6.84 7.90 -4.60
CA VAL A 159 7.14 9.19 -5.26
C VAL A 159 7.37 10.30 -4.24
N GLU A 160 6.51 10.44 -3.23
CA GLU A 160 6.66 11.49 -2.24
C GLU A 160 7.90 11.29 -1.36
N ALA A 161 8.30 10.06 -1.02
CA ALA A 161 9.56 9.81 -0.31
C ALA A 161 10.77 10.30 -1.12
N ASN A 162 10.74 10.12 -2.45
CA ASN A 162 11.74 10.69 -3.34
C ASN A 162 11.68 12.23 -3.32
N LEU A 163 10.51 12.85 -3.55
CA LEU A 163 10.36 14.31 -3.54
C LEU A 163 10.65 14.96 -2.17
N ARG A 164 10.52 14.21 -1.07
CA ARG A 164 10.91 14.63 0.29
C ARG A 164 12.41 14.60 0.53
N THR A 165 13.20 14.07 -0.41
CA THR A 165 14.66 13.91 -0.30
C THR A 165 15.39 15.15 -0.85
N PRO A 166 16.08 15.93 -0.01
CA PRO A 166 16.90 17.05 -0.47
C PRO A 166 18.02 16.57 -1.40
N GLY A 167 18.18 17.24 -2.55
CA GLY A 167 19.28 16.98 -3.50
C GLY A 167 19.09 15.76 -4.40
N VAL A 168 17.93 15.07 -4.35
CA VAL A 168 17.63 13.98 -5.28
C VAL A 168 17.48 14.52 -6.71
N GLY A 169 17.98 13.75 -7.68
CA GLY A 169 17.89 14.06 -9.11
C GLY A 169 16.57 13.66 -9.75
N GLY A 170 15.73 12.90 -9.04
CA GLY A 170 14.40 12.46 -9.47
C GLY A 170 14.22 10.95 -9.39
N PHE A 171 13.31 10.42 -10.21
CA PHE A 171 12.96 9.00 -10.26
C PHE A 171 12.47 8.59 -11.65
N HIS A 172 12.55 7.30 -11.94
CA HIS A 172 11.87 6.62 -13.04
C HIS A 172 10.88 5.61 -12.46
N LEU A 173 9.63 5.64 -12.93
CA LEU A 173 8.64 4.62 -12.57
C LEU A 173 8.87 3.35 -13.38
N LEU A 174 8.54 2.20 -12.81
CA LEU A 174 8.36 0.94 -13.54
C LEU A 174 6.91 0.50 -13.40
N ASP A 175 6.04 0.81 -14.34
CA ASP A 175 6.16 1.82 -15.40
C ASP A 175 4.85 2.61 -15.38
N LEU A 176 4.72 3.71 -16.13
CA LEU A 176 3.45 4.43 -16.22
C LEU A 176 2.36 3.57 -16.89
N GLN A 177 2.75 2.70 -17.82
CA GLN A 177 1.89 1.72 -18.49
C GLN A 177 2.26 0.28 -18.10
N ASP A 178 1.34 -0.65 -18.31
CA ASP A 178 1.65 -2.07 -18.15
C ASP A 178 2.69 -2.55 -19.15
N PHE A 179 3.58 -3.42 -18.67
CA PHE A 179 4.60 -4.05 -19.50
C PHE A 179 4.24 -5.52 -19.76
N SER A 180 4.02 -5.86 -21.04
CA SER A 180 3.62 -7.22 -21.45
C SER A 180 4.80 -8.21 -21.53
N GLY A 181 6.04 -7.77 -21.32
CA GLY A 181 7.20 -8.65 -21.29
C GLY A 181 7.37 -9.38 -19.95
N GLN A 182 8.37 -10.27 -19.87
CA GLN A 182 8.76 -10.97 -18.64
C GLN A 182 7.61 -11.68 -17.88
N GLY A 183 6.65 -12.23 -18.63
CA GLY A 183 5.56 -13.02 -18.08
C GLY A 183 4.27 -12.22 -17.90
N THR A 184 4.33 -10.98 -17.38
CA THR A 184 3.28 -9.94 -17.27
C THR A 184 3.63 -9.03 -16.11
N ALA A 185 3.65 -7.70 -16.31
CA ALA A 185 3.84 -6.71 -15.27
C ALA A 185 2.67 -5.72 -15.23
N LEU A 186 1.74 -5.94 -14.28
CA LEU A 186 0.51 -5.14 -14.11
C LEU A 186 0.71 -3.98 -13.14
N VAL A 187 1.76 -3.19 -13.35
CA VAL A 187 2.15 -2.07 -12.48
C VAL A 187 1.62 -0.73 -12.95
N GLY A 188 1.32 -0.62 -14.25
CA GLY A 188 0.95 0.62 -14.87
C GLY A 188 -0.37 1.16 -14.33
N ILE A 189 -0.46 2.47 -14.22
CA ILE A 189 -1.72 3.19 -14.02
C ILE A 189 -2.49 3.29 -15.34
N LEU A 190 -1.75 3.16 -16.45
CA LEU A 190 -2.27 2.94 -17.79
C LEU A 190 -2.14 1.47 -18.15
N ASP A 191 -3.06 0.97 -18.98
CA ASP A 191 -2.89 -0.37 -19.58
C ASP A 191 -1.87 -0.37 -20.72
N VAL A 192 -1.60 -1.53 -21.32
CA VAL A 192 -0.59 -1.69 -22.38
C VAL A 192 -0.89 -0.87 -23.66
N PHE A 193 -2.13 -0.37 -23.79
CA PHE A 193 -2.56 0.50 -24.89
C PHE A 193 -2.55 1.98 -24.51
N MET A 194 -1.95 2.33 -23.35
CA MET A 194 -1.90 3.68 -22.79
C MET A 194 -3.26 4.28 -22.39
N ASP A 195 -4.31 3.45 -22.31
CA ASP A 195 -5.60 3.90 -21.80
C ASP A 195 -5.59 3.91 -20.27
N SER A 196 -6.34 4.84 -19.68
CA SER A 196 -6.51 4.90 -18.22
C SER A 196 -7.25 3.66 -17.73
N LYS A 197 -6.68 3.02 -16.69
CA LYS A 197 -7.34 1.96 -15.91
C LYS A 197 -8.51 2.47 -15.06
N GLY A 198 -8.70 3.79 -14.97
CA GLY A 198 -9.78 4.41 -14.19
C GLY A 198 -9.58 4.33 -12.68
N LEU A 199 -8.36 4.03 -12.21
CA LEU A 199 -8.01 3.91 -10.79
C LEU A 199 -7.70 5.28 -10.15
N ILE A 200 -7.24 6.24 -10.94
CA ILE A 200 -6.95 7.61 -10.51
C ILE A 200 -7.14 8.58 -11.68
N THR A 201 -7.57 9.81 -11.39
CA THR A 201 -7.65 10.88 -12.39
C THR A 201 -6.29 11.55 -12.59
N PRO A 202 -6.00 12.13 -13.78
CA PRO A 202 -4.78 12.88 -14.00
C PRO A 202 -4.58 14.03 -12.99
N GLU A 203 -5.66 14.67 -12.57
CA GLU A 203 -5.63 15.75 -11.58
C GLU A 203 -5.18 15.24 -10.21
N ALA A 204 -5.66 14.08 -9.77
CA ALA A 204 -5.27 13.48 -8.50
C ALA A 204 -3.87 12.87 -8.55
N TRP A 205 -3.42 12.39 -9.72
CA TRP A 205 -2.04 11.94 -9.93
C TRP A 205 -1.02 13.08 -9.77
N ARG A 206 -1.32 14.24 -10.36
CA ARG A 206 -0.49 15.45 -10.24
C ARG A 206 -0.41 16.02 -8.82
N GLU A 207 -1.29 15.60 -7.90
CA GLU A 207 -1.22 16.02 -6.49
C GLU A 207 0.07 15.51 -5.81
N PHE A 208 0.64 14.40 -6.29
CA PHE A 208 1.88 13.83 -5.74
C PHE A 208 3.00 13.65 -6.77
N CYS A 209 2.69 13.70 -8.06
CA CYS A 209 3.64 13.54 -9.16
C CYS A 209 3.55 14.72 -10.16
N GLY A 210 3.51 15.95 -9.64
CA GLY A 210 3.52 17.20 -10.42
C GLY A 210 4.87 17.93 -10.36
N GLU A 211 5.02 18.99 -11.16
CA GLU A 211 6.22 19.85 -11.11
C GLU A 211 6.31 20.66 -9.80
N THR A 212 5.18 20.90 -9.14
CA THR A 212 5.11 21.52 -7.81
C THR A 212 4.20 20.70 -6.92
N VAL A 213 4.76 20.17 -5.83
CA VAL A 213 4.05 19.29 -4.91
C VAL A 213 4.17 19.84 -3.49
N PRO A 214 3.10 20.36 -2.88
CA PRO A 214 3.07 20.57 -1.44
C PRO A 214 3.09 19.21 -0.74
N LEU A 215 4.05 19.05 0.17
CA LEU A 215 4.34 17.83 0.90
C LEU A 215 4.08 18.04 2.40
N LEU A 216 3.59 17.00 3.04
CA LEU A 216 3.45 16.95 4.49
C LEU A 216 4.54 16.06 5.08
N TRP A 217 5.20 16.52 6.14
CA TRP A 217 6.13 15.74 6.96
C TRP A 217 5.51 15.51 8.35
N MET A 218 4.97 14.32 8.57
CA MET A 218 4.26 13.90 9.79
C MET A 218 4.64 12.49 10.21
N ARG A 219 4.62 12.24 11.52
CA ARG A 219 5.14 11.00 12.11
C ARG A 219 4.23 9.78 11.97
N LYS A 220 2.93 9.98 11.77
CA LYS A 220 1.94 8.91 11.73
C LYS A 220 0.63 9.36 11.09
N TYR A 221 -0.09 8.42 10.49
CA TYR A 221 -1.41 8.61 9.89
C TYR A 221 -2.56 8.45 10.91
N ILE A 222 -2.30 7.79 12.04
CA ILE A 222 -3.30 7.40 13.03
C ILE A 222 -3.08 8.13 14.35
N TRP A 223 -4.14 8.74 14.88
CA TRP A 223 -4.13 9.60 16.05
C TRP A 223 -5.26 9.21 17.02
N THR A 224 -5.11 9.59 18.29
CA THR A 224 -6.22 9.66 19.23
C THR A 224 -6.74 11.08 19.39
N ASN A 225 -8.00 11.22 19.79
CA ASN A 225 -8.64 12.54 19.92
C ASN A 225 -8.11 13.40 21.07
N ASP A 226 -7.32 12.85 21.99
CA ASP A 226 -6.59 13.58 23.03
C ASP A 226 -5.21 14.07 22.57
N GLU A 227 -4.83 13.84 21.32
CA GLU A 227 -3.61 14.36 20.72
C GLU A 227 -3.84 15.70 19.98
N ASP A 228 -2.74 16.42 19.78
CA ASP A 228 -2.66 17.53 18.83
C ASP A 228 -1.97 17.04 17.56
N PHE A 229 -2.68 17.13 16.43
CA PHE A 229 -2.08 16.92 15.12
C PHE A 229 -0.97 17.94 14.90
N ARG A 230 0.19 17.48 14.43
CA ARG A 230 1.34 18.31 14.03
C ARG A 230 1.98 17.76 12.77
N GLY A 231 2.21 18.63 11.79
CA GLY A 231 2.89 18.28 10.55
C GLY A 231 3.64 19.48 10.00
N ARG A 232 4.81 19.23 9.43
CA ARG A 232 5.59 20.27 8.77
C ARG A 232 5.26 20.30 7.28
N VAL A 233 4.98 21.48 6.76
CA VAL A 233 4.70 21.70 5.34
C VAL A 233 6.01 22.01 4.62
N ARG A 234 6.22 21.31 3.51
CA ARG A 234 7.29 21.58 2.55
C ARG A 234 6.70 21.68 1.15
N VAL A 235 7.43 22.28 0.21
CA VAL A 235 7.04 22.30 -1.20
C VAL A 235 8.23 21.84 -2.02
N ALA A 236 8.06 20.74 -2.75
CA ALA A 236 8.98 20.35 -3.82
C ALA A 236 8.59 21.14 -5.07
N HIS A 237 9.49 21.99 -5.57
CA HIS A 237 9.22 22.82 -6.73
C HIS A 237 10.32 22.67 -7.79
N TYR A 238 9.94 22.08 -8.91
CA TYR A 238 10.76 21.80 -10.09
C TYR A 238 10.10 22.37 -11.37
N GLY A 239 9.20 23.34 -11.21
CA GLY A 239 8.65 24.11 -12.31
C GLY A 239 9.68 25.06 -12.93
N PRO A 240 9.36 25.77 -14.01
CA PRO A 240 10.36 26.54 -14.77
C PRO A 240 10.76 27.88 -14.14
N LEU A 241 10.03 28.39 -13.14
CA LEU A 241 10.20 29.73 -12.56
C LEU A 241 9.92 29.71 -11.06
N ASP A 242 10.71 30.45 -10.29
CA ASP A 242 10.53 30.62 -8.84
C ASP A 242 9.14 31.17 -8.51
N LEU A 243 8.53 30.66 -7.43
CA LEU A 243 7.26 31.17 -6.91
C LEU A 243 7.52 32.21 -5.82
N GLN A 244 7.14 33.46 -6.07
CA GLN A 244 7.40 34.57 -5.14
C GLN A 244 6.21 34.80 -4.20
N GLY A 245 6.47 35.04 -2.91
CA GLY A 245 5.47 35.37 -1.91
C GLY A 245 4.34 34.34 -1.76
N GLN A 246 4.65 33.06 -1.96
CA GLN A 246 3.65 32.01 -2.00
C GLN A 246 3.15 31.66 -0.60
N THR A 247 1.83 31.56 -0.45
CA THR A 247 1.16 31.10 0.78
C THR A 247 0.58 29.70 0.57
N VAL A 248 0.73 28.82 1.56
CA VAL A 248 0.05 27.52 1.61
C VAL A 248 -1.15 27.61 2.53
N THR A 249 -2.34 27.34 1.99
CA THR A 249 -3.56 27.18 2.78
C THR A 249 -3.75 25.71 3.13
N TRP A 250 -4.25 25.41 4.33
CA TRP A 250 -4.55 24.05 4.73
C TRP A 250 -5.91 23.92 5.42
N THR A 251 -6.56 22.78 5.19
CA THR A 251 -7.83 22.43 5.82
C THR A 251 -7.80 20.98 6.29
N LEU A 252 -8.32 20.71 7.47
CA LEU A 252 -8.54 19.37 8.01
C LEU A 252 -10.05 19.12 8.11
N CYS A 253 -10.57 18.19 7.32
CA CYS A 253 -12.01 17.99 7.16
C CYS A 253 -12.46 16.58 7.54
N ALA A 254 -13.57 16.47 8.27
CA ALA A 254 -14.34 15.24 8.46
C ALA A 254 -15.52 15.23 7.49
N GLY A 255 -15.36 14.56 6.34
CA GLY A 255 -16.32 14.68 5.23
C GLY A 255 -16.46 16.14 4.78
N ARG A 256 -17.65 16.73 4.92
CA ARG A 256 -17.91 18.15 4.58
C ARG A 256 -17.65 19.13 5.73
N LYS A 257 -17.36 18.63 6.94
CA LYS A 257 -17.18 19.48 8.12
C LYS A 257 -15.70 19.83 8.30
N THR A 258 -15.37 21.10 8.27
CA THR A 258 -14.03 21.59 8.65
C THR A 258 -13.83 21.43 10.15
N VAL A 259 -12.77 20.71 10.54
CA VAL A 259 -12.32 20.53 11.93
C VAL A 259 -11.34 21.63 12.30
N ALA A 260 -10.39 21.91 11.42
CA ALA A 260 -9.39 22.97 11.56
C ALA A 260 -8.96 23.48 10.18
N GLN A 261 -8.44 24.69 10.12
CA GLN A 261 -7.88 25.28 8.91
C GLN A 261 -6.89 26.40 9.28
N GLY A 262 -6.04 26.78 8.33
CA GLY A 262 -5.12 27.90 8.48
C GLY A 262 -4.40 28.24 7.18
N GLU A 263 -3.54 29.25 7.26
CA GLU A 263 -2.64 29.66 6.17
C GLU A 263 -1.24 29.84 6.77
N THR A 264 -0.20 29.53 6.00
CA THR A 264 1.20 29.78 6.37
C THR A 264 1.57 31.25 6.14
N CYS A 265 2.74 31.67 6.63
CA CYS A 265 3.36 32.89 6.11
C CYS A 265 3.67 32.76 4.61
N ALA A 266 3.75 33.90 3.92
CA ALA A 266 4.21 33.96 2.54
C ALA A 266 5.73 33.70 2.47
N VAL A 267 6.17 32.84 1.56
CA VAL A 267 7.56 32.42 1.39
C VAL A 267 7.89 32.34 -0.10
N ASP A 268 9.11 32.73 -0.48
CA ASP A 268 9.62 32.50 -1.83
C ASP A 268 10.06 31.04 -1.97
N ILE A 269 9.65 30.37 -3.04
CA ILE A 269 9.94 28.96 -3.31
C ILE A 269 10.77 28.89 -4.60
N PRO A 270 12.10 28.74 -4.50
CA PRO A 270 12.97 28.65 -5.66
C PRO A 270 12.81 27.34 -6.43
N THR A 271 13.06 27.41 -7.72
CA THR A 271 13.09 26.27 -8.64
C THR A 271 14.20 25.29 -8.28
N GLY A 272 13.94 23.98 -8.40
CA GLY A 272 14.90 22.90 -8.17
C GLY A 272 15.13 22.59 -6.70
N THR A 273 14.21 22.99 -5.80
CA THR A 273 14.39 22.87 -4.36
C THR A 273 13.22 22.19 -3.65
N LEU A 274 13.54 21.63 -2.48
CA LEU A 274 12.57 21.28 -1.45
C LEU A 274 12.57 22.40 -0.40
N THR A 275 11.59 23.29 -0.47
CA THR A 275 11.50 24.45 0.43
C THR A 275 10.69 24.10 1.67
N GLU A 276 11.20 24.43 2.86
CA GLU A 276 10.46 24.34 4.12
C GLU A 276 9.56 25.57 4.28
N ILE A 277 8.27 25.35 4.60
CA ILE A 277 7.27 26.43 4.66
C ILE A 277 6.90 26.77 6.10
N ASP A 278 6.31 25.81 6.84
CA ASP A 278 5.78 26.08 8.18
C ASP A 278 5.52 24.78 8.97
N LEU A 279 5.24 24.91 10.27
CA LEU A 279 4.71 23.85 11.12
C LEU A 279 3.22 24.11 11.40
N ILE A 280 2.35 23.26 10.86
CA ILE A 280 0.90 23.33 11.10
C ILE A 280 0.50 22.48 12.30
N HIS A 281 -0.52 22.93 13.04
CA HIS A 281 -1.02 22.24 14.21
C HIS A 281 -2.56 22.34 14.32
N ALA A 282 -3.19 21.30 14.85
CA ALA A 282 -4.63 21.30 15.11
C ALA A 282 -4.97 20.37 16.29
N PRO A 283 -5.69 20.84 17.33
CA PRO A 283 -6.17 19.97 18.39
C PRO A 283 -7.30 19.04 17.91
N LEU A 284 -7.25 17.76 18.27
CA LEU A 284 -8.22 16.76 17.81
C LEU A 284 -9.39 16.52 18.78
N ARG A 285 -9.39 17.22 19.93
CA ARG A 285 -10.37 17.06 21.04
C ARG A 285 -11.84 17.18 20.67
N SER A 286 -12.17 17.84 19.55
CA SER A 286 -13.56 17.97 19.09
C SER A 286 -14.11 16.69 18.45
N ILE A 287 -13.25 15.71 18.18
CA ILE A 287 -13.62 14.43 17.56
C ILE A 287 -13.96 13.45 18.68
N SER A 288 -15.19 12.95 18.69
CA SER A 288 -15.69 12.05 19.74
C SER A 288 -15.96 10.61 19.27
N LYS A 289 -15.89 10.37 17.96
CA LYS A 289 -16.13 9.07 17.32
C LYS A 289 -14.97 8.75 16.38
N ALA A 290 -14.78 7.47 16.06
CA ALA A 290 -13.78 7.06 15.08
C ALA A 290 -14.07 7.76 13.74
N THR A 291 -13.11 8.54 13.24
CA THR A 291 -13.32 9.44 12.10
C THR A 291 -12.12 9.42 11.15
N LYS A 292 -12.38 9.25 9.85
CA LYS A 292 -11.41 9.57 8.79
C LYS A 292 -11.46 11.07 8.52
N LEU A 293 -10.31 11.73 8.58
CA LEU A 293 -10.11 13.12 8.20
C LEU A 293 -9.33 13.18 6.89
N VAL A 294 -9.53 14.27 6.15
CA VAL A 294 -8.72 14.62 4.98
C VAL A 294 -8.04 15.94 5.26
N LEU A 295 -6.71 15.93 5.35
CA LEU A 295 -5.91 17.15 5.31
C LEU A 295 -5.69 17.53 3.84
N THR A 296 -5.99 18.77 3.47
CA THR A 296 -5.66 19.33 2.15
C THR A 296 -4.65 20.46 2.33
N LEU A 297 -3.57 20.45 1.57
CA LEU A 297 -2.61 21.54 1.40
C LEU A 297 -2.83 22.15 0.02
N SER A 298 -2.81 23.46 -0.12
CA SER A 298 -2.98 24.13 -1.42
C SER A 298 -2.16 25.41 -1.50
N LEU A 299 -1.47 25.61 -2.63
CA LEU A 299 -0.77 26.86 -2.91
C LEU A 299 -1.78 27.90 -3.42
N LYS A 300 -2.01 28.95 -2.61
CA LYS A 300 -2.99 30.01 -2.89
C LYS A 300 -2.81 30.60 -4.29
N GLY A 301 -3.90 30.69 -5.05
CA GLY A 301 -3.90 31.25 -6.41
C GLY A 301 -3.41 30.30 -7.51
N THR A 302 -3.09 29.04 -7.18
CA THR A 302 -2.64 28.02 -8.14
C THR A 302 -3.53 26.78 -8.11
N ALA A 303 -3.28 25.84 -9.03
CA ALA A 303 -3.92 24.52 -9.01
C ALA A 303 -3.18 23.49 -8.12
N TYR A 304 -1.97 23.82 -7.63
CA TYR A 304 -1.14 22.87 -6.89
C TYR A 304 -1.72 22.62 -5.50
N ARG A 305 -2.00 21.35 -5.23
CA ARG A 305 -2.53 20.87 -3.95
C ARG A 305 -2.09 19.44 -3.70
N ASN A 306 -2.15 19.02 -2.45
CA ASN A 306 -1.98 17.63 -2.06
C ASN A 306 -2.90 17.29 -0.88
N ARG A 307 -3.25 16.01 -0.72
CA ARG A 307 -4.22 15.55 0.28
C ARG A 307 -3.71 14.32 1.02
N TYR A 308 -3.98 14.27 2.32
CA TYR A 308 -3.59 13.16 3.18
C TYR A 308 -4.79 12.69 3.98
N ASP A 309 -5.07 11.40 3.92
CA ASP A 309 -6.05 10.75 4.78
C ASP A 309 -5.45 10.54 6.17
N LEU A 310 -6.19 10.85 7.22
CA LEU A 310 -5.78 10.65 8.61
C LEU A 310 -6.91 9.95 9.37
N TRP A 311 -6.59 9.13 10.36
CA TRP A 311 -7.58 8.46 11.20
C TRP A 311 -7.47 8.97 12.63
N VAL A 312 -8.59 9.38 13.20
CA VAL A 312 -8.68 9.79 14.59
C VAL A 312 -9.65 8.87 15.31
N TYR A 313 -9.15 8.19 16.33
CA TYR A 313 -9.94 7.29 17.17
C TYR A 313 -10.13 7.89 18.58
N PRO A 314 -11.20 7.52 19.30
CA PRO A 314 -11.30 7.85 20.71
C PRO A 314 -10.11 7.31 21.50
N ALA A 315 -9.50 8.13 22.36
CA ALA A 315 -8.38 7.71 23.20
C ALA A 315 -8.74 6.53 24.10
N LYS A 316 -9.99 6.53 24.59
CA LYS A 316 -10.57 5.48 25.43
C LYS A 316 -11.72 4.81 24.68
N THR A 317 -11.47 3.60 24.21
CA THR A 317 -12.49 2.73 23.62
C THR A 317 -12.68 1.51 24.52
N GLY A 318 -13.93 1.23 24.91
CA GLY A 318 -14.25 0.06 25.73
C GLY A 318 -14.13 -1.23 24.92
N VAL A 319 -13.24 -2.13 25.33
CA VAL A 319 -12.98 -3.43 24.68
C VAL A 319 -13.45 -4.61 25.54
N THR A 320 -14.61 -4.46 26.19
CA THR A 320 -15.19 -5.54 26.99
C THR A 320 -16.22 -6.31 26.15
N PRO A 321 -16.12 -7.64 26.04
CA PRO A 321 -17.10 -8.43 25.31
C PRO A 321 -18.48 -8.35 26.01
N PRO A 322 -19.58 -8.24 25.26
CA PRO A 322 -20.93 -8.34 25.78
C PRO A 322 -21.18 -9.63 26.57
N LYS A 323 -22.15 -9.60 27.49
CA LYS A 323 -22.60 -10.81 28.22
C LYS A 323 -23.12 -11.86 27.23
N GLY A 324 -22.78 -13.12 27.47
CA GLY A 324 -23.24 -14.25 26.65
C GLY A 324 -22.41 -14.53 25.40
N ILE A 325 -21.29 -13.82 25.21
CA ILE A 325 -20.32 -14.08 24.14
C ILE A 325 -19.10 -14.79 24.74
N THR A 326 -18.77 -15.96 24.20
CA THR A 326 -17.51 -16.64 24.50
C THR A 326 -16.42 -16.04 23.62
N VAL A 327 -15.36 -15.49 24.22
CA VAL A 327 -14.15 -15.10 23.50
C VAL A 327 -13.11 -16.20 23.65
N ALA A 328 -12.56 -16.67 22.53
CA ALA A 328 -11.59 -17.77 22.52
C ALA A 328 -10.38 -17.46 21.63
N HIS A 329 -9.26 -18.11 21.93
CA HIS A 329 -8.01 -17.98 21.16
C HIS A 329 -7.58 -19.27 20.45
N ALA A 330 -8.41 -20.31 20.52
CA ALA A 330 -8.24 -21.57 19.81
C ALA A 330 -9.61 -22.23 19.66
N PHE A 331 -9.80 -22.99 18.58
CA PHE A 331 -11.00 -23.81 18.38
C PHE A 331 -10.91 -25.08 19.23
N SER A 332 -11.14 -24.92 20.53
CA SER A 332 -11.07 -25.98 21.53
C SER A 332 -12.37 -26.80 21.61
N ARG A 333 -12.32 -27.95 22.30
CA ARG A 333 -13.52 -28.75 22.60
C ARG A 333 -14.58 -27.98 23.39
N GLN A 334 -14.19 -26.95 24.17
CA GLN A 334 -15.15 -26.10 24.86
C GLN A 334 -15.87 -25.17 23.87
N VAL A 335 -15.14 -24.57 22.93
CA VAL A 335 -15.71 -23.73 21.87
C VAL A 335 -16.70 -24.53 21.02
N GLU A 336 -16.34 -25.75 20.65
CA GLU A 336 -17.21 -26.67 19.91
C GLU A 336 -18.53 -26.92 20.66
N LYS A 337 -18.45 -27.26 21.96
CA LYS A 337 -19.64 -27.45 22.81
C LYS A 337 -20.50 -26.19 22.94
N ASP A 338 -19.88 -25.01 23.10
CA ASP A 338 -20.60 -23.75 23.19
C ASP A 338 -21.41 -23.50 21.92
N LEU A 339 -20.82 -23.76 20.75
CA LEU A 339 -21.48 -23.63 19.44
C LEU A 339 -22.60 -24.66 19.25
N GLU A 340 -22.39 -25.92 19.62
CA GLU A 340 -23.44 -26.97 19.58
C GLU A 340 -24.67 -26.59 20.41
N GLN A 341 -24.47 -25.89 21.54
CA GLN A 341 -25.52 -25.44 22.44
C GLN A 341 -26.21 -24.14 22.00
N GLY A 342 -25.80 -23.55 20.88
CA GLY A 342 -26.39 -22.29 20.38
C GLY A 342 -25.67 -21.03 20.86
N GLY A 343 -24.49 -21.17 21.44
CA GLY A 343 -23.66 -20.06 21.90
C GLY A 343 -23.16 -19.16 20.77
N THR A 344 -22.74 -17.96 21.15
CA THR A 344 -22.09 -16.98 20.27
C THR A 344 -20.62 -16.93 20.63
N VAL A 345 -19.75 -17.26 19.68
CA VAL A 345 -18.30 -17.31 19.88
C VAL A 345 -17.61 -16.28 19.00
N VAL A 346 -16.74 -15.48 19.62
CA VAL A 346 -15.74 -14.66 18.93
C VAL A 346 -14.39 -15.37 19.07
N LEU A 347 -13.89 -15.91 17.97
CA LEU A 347 -12.60 -16.61 17.92
C LEU A 347 -11.54 -15.67 17.34
N ILE A 348 -10.52 -15.36 18.15
CA ILE A 348 -9.33 -14.62 17.72
C ILE A 348 -8.13 -15.55 17.91
N PRO A 349 -7.77 -16.37 16.91
CA PRO A 349 -6.70 -17.35 17.02
C PRO A 349 -5.41 -16.71 17.52
N ALA A 350 -4.66 -17.43 18.34
CA ALA A 350 -3.34 -16.94 18.75
C ALA A 350 -2.40 -16.83 17.53
N PRO A 351 -1.46 -15.86 17.52
CA PRO A 351 -0.53 -15.69 16.40
C PRO A 351 0.20 -16.99 16.04
N GLY A 352 0.23 -17.31 14.74
CA GLY A 352 0.91 -18.50 14.22
C GLY A 352 0.21 -19.83 14.48
N THR A 353 -1.03 -19.85 15.02
CA THR A 353 -1.77 -21.11 15.20
C THR A 353 -2.62 -21.50 14.00
N VAL A 354 -3.00 -20.55 13.14
CA VAL A 354 -3.78 -20.84 11.92
C VAL A 354 -3.00 -21.80 11.03
N LYS A 355 -3.59 -22.96 10.71
CA LYS A 355 -2.91 -24.03 9.96
C LYS A 355 -2.80 -23.76 8.47
N GLN A 356 -3.86 -23.22 7.89
CA GLN A 356 -3.95 -22.93 6.46
C GLN A 356 -3.96 -21.43 6.26
N THR A 357 -2.79 -20.87 5.98
CA THR A 357 -2.59 -19.42 5.85
C THR A 357 -1.50 -19.09 4.84
N VAL A 358 -1.41 -17.81 4.47
CA VAL A 358 -0.33 -17.24 3.66
C VAL A 358 0.27 -16.04 4.39
N THR A 359 1.55 -15.75 4.13
CA THR A 359 2.16 -14.54 4.70
C THR A 359 1.61 -13.29 4.01
N MET A 360 1.09 -12.34 4.78
CA MET A 360 0.56 -11.09 4.24
C MET A 360 1.62 -9.97 4.17
N ALA A 361 1.51 -9.13 3.15
CA ALA A 361 2.11 -7.80 3.08
C ALA A 361 1.03 -6.70 3.07
N PHE A 362 1.41 -5.50 3.51
CA PHE A 362 0.58 -4.32 3.36
C PHE A 362 0.55 -3.85 1.91
N GLN A 363 1.72 -3.76 1.27
CA GLN A 363 1.82 -3.39 -0.15
C GLN A 363 1.30 -4.51 -1.06
N THR A 364 0.96 -4.16 -2.30
CA THR A 364 0.60 -5.15 -3.32
C THR A 364 1.80 -5.99 -3.75
N GLY A 365 1.55 -7.05 -4.52
CA GLY A 365 2.60 -7.95 -4.99
C GLY A 365 3.70 -7.22 -5.76
N PHE A 366 4.95 -7.69 -5.64
CA PHE A 366 6.05 -7.15 -6.43
C PHE A 366 5.88 -7.51 -7.91
N TRP A 367 6.17 -6.54 -8.79
CA TRP A 367 5.74 -6.42 -10.20
C TRP A 367 5.93 -7.60 -11.16
N SER A 368 6.70 -8.64 -10.83
CA SER A 368 6.82 -9.82 -11.69
C SER A 368 6.66 -11.14 -10.95
N PRO A 369 5.77 -12.03 -11.46
CA PRO A 369 5.71 -13.43 -11.03
C PRO A 369 7.05 -14.17 -11.13
N MET A 370 7.99 -13.72 -11.97
CA MET A 370 9.32 -14.34 -12.12
C MET A 370 10.10 -14.39 -10.80
N PHE A 371 9.99 -13.35 -9.96
CA PHE A 371 10.70 -13.32 -8.67
C PHE A 371 10.16 -14.38 -7.71
N ARG A 372 8.85 -14.66 -7.76
CA ARG A 372 8.21 -15.74 -6.99
C ARG A 372 8.55 -17.12 -7.57
N MET A 373 8.38 -17.30 -8.89
CA MET A 373 8.61 -18.58 -9.57
C MET A 373 10.08 -19.01 -9.60
N GLY A 374 11.02 -18.08 -9.49
CA GLY A 374 12.45 -18.39 -9.32
C GLY A 374 12.81 -18.98 -7.95
N GLY A 375 11.82 -19.25 -7.08
CA GLY A 375 12.04 -19.75 -5.73
C GLY A 375 12.74 -18.74 -4.83
N ARG A 376 12.73 -17.45 -5.18
CA ARG A 376 13.39 -16.44 -4.37
C ARG A 376 12.58 -16.23 -3.10
N LYS A 377 13.26 -16.41 -1.98
CA LYS A 377 12.76 -16.05 -0.66
C LYS A 377 13.03 -14.57 -0.43
N GLY A 378 12.12 -13.90 0.28
CA GLY A 378 12.36 -12.55 0.76
C GLY A 378 13.59 -12.50 1.69
N PRO A 379 14.02 -11.29 2.10
CA PRO A 379 15.19 -11.10 2.96
C PRO A 379 15.13 -11.82 4.32
N ASP A 380 13.94 -12.30 4.71
CA ASP A 380 13.65 -13.05 5.93
C ASP A 380 13.56 -14.58 5.70
N GLY A 381 13.85 -15.06 4.50
CA GLY A 381 13.79 -16.49 4.15
C GLY A 381 12.37 -17.04 3.96
N ARG A 382 11.33 -16.18 3.98
CA ARG A 382 9.94 -16.55 3.68
C ARG A 382 9.65 -16.37 2.20
N GLU A 383 8.56 -16.98 1.71
CA GLU A 383 8.08 -16.65 0.36
C GLU A 383 7.79 -15.15 0.28
N VAL A 384 8.17 -14.51 -0.84
CA VAL A 384 7.87 -13.10 -1.06
C VAL A 384 6.34 -12.92 -0.97
N PRO A 385 5.82 -12.15 0.00
CA PRO A 385 4.38 -11.98 0.16
C PRO A 385 3.77 -11.46 -1.15
N GLY A 386 2.71 -12.13 -1.60
CA GLY A 386 2.10 -11.91 -2.92
C GLY A 386 0.65 -11.47 -2.87
N THR A 387 0.18 -10.99 -1.73
CA THR A 387 -1.18 -10.48 -1.53
C THR A 387 -1.33 -9.08 -2.16
N GLN A 388 -2.56 -8.70 -2.51
CA GLN A 388 -2.88 -7.50 -3.27
C GLN A 388 -3.75 -6.51 -2.45
N GLY A 389 -3.66 -6.57 -1.12
CA GLY A 389 -4.47 -5.79 -0.19
C GLY A 389 -5.75 -6.50 0.24
N ILE A 390 -6.67 -5.74 0.83
CA ILE A 390 -7.96 -6.23 1.33
C ILE A 390 -9.12 -5.83 0.41
N LEU A 391 -10.23 -6.56 0.51
CA LEU A 391 -11.55 -6.21 0.00
C LEU A 391 -12.58 -6.35 1.13
N CYS A 392 -13.43 -5.34 1.32
CA CYS A 392 -14.58 -5.42 2.21
C CYS A 392 -15.72 -4.49 1.75
N ASP A 393 -16.92 -4.69 2.30
CA ASP A 393 -17.99 -3.69 2.20
C ASP A 393 -17.90 -2.72 3.39
N PRO A 394 -17.53 -1.45 3.19
CA PRO A 394 -17.45 -0.47 4.28
C PRO A 394 -18.80 -0.18 4.94
N LYS A 395 -19.93 -0.60 4.35
CA LYS A 395 -21.27 -0.49 4.95
C LYS A 395 -21.65 -1.68 5.82
N HIS A 396 -20.83 -2.74 5.87
CA HIS A 396 -21.09 -3.89 6.72
C HIS A 396 -21.21 -3.44 8.19
N PRO A 397 -22.18 -3.93 8.99
CA PRO A 397 -22.41 -3.47 10.36
C PRO A 397 -21.18 -3.53 11.27
N LEU A 398 -20.28 -4.48 11.04
CA LEU A 398 -18.99 -4.57 11.72
C LEU A 398 -18.15 -3.28 11.59
N PHE A 399 -18.23 -2.55 10.49
CA PHE A 399 -17.42 -1.35 10.25
C PHE A 399 -18.13 -0.02 10.59
N GLU A 400 -19.33 -0.05 11.17
CA GLU A 400 -20.13 1.16 11.45
C GLU A 400 -19.35 2.24 12.22
N ASP A 401 -18.51 1.83 13.18
CA ASP A 401 -17.65 2.72 13.99
C ASP A 401 -16.16 2.44 13.73
N PHE A 402 -15.83 1.98 12.52
CA PHE A 402 -14.47 1.83 12.03
C PHE A 402 -14.39 2.44 10.62
N PRO A 403 -14.01 3.74 10.49
CA PRO A 403 -14.02 4.41 9.20
C PRO A 403 -13.03 3.75 8.24
N THR A 404 -13.57 3.06 7.24
CA THR A 404 -12.82 2.31 6.23
C THR A 404 -13.43 2.50 4.85
N GLU A 405 -12.69 2.05 3.85
CA GLU A 405 -13.09 1.98 2.45
C GLU A 405 -13.12 0.51 2.01
N PHE A 406 -13.49 0.26 0.76
CA PHE A 406 -13.55 -1.10 0.20
C PHE A 406 -12.16 -1.73 -0.03
N HIS A 407 -11.07 -1.01 0.27
CA HIS A 407 -9.69 -1.40 -0.01
C HIS A 407 -8.75 -1.05 1.16
N SER A 408 -7.51 -1.53 1.09
CA SER A 408 -6.45 -1.21 2.05
C SER A 408 -6.09 0.28 2.03
N ASN A 409 -5.80 0.83 3.20
CA ASN A 409 -5.25 2.17 3.41
C ASN A 409 -4.47 2.16 4.75
N TRP A 410 -3.77 3.24 5.12
CA TRP A 410 -2.75 3.21 6.18
C TRP A 410 -3.22 2.74 7.57
N GLN A 411 -4.51 2.90 7.90
CA GLN A 411 -5.11 2.37 9.13
C GLN A 411 -5.08 0.85 9.24
N TRP A 412 -4.97 0.16 8.10
CA TRP A 412 -4.89 -1.30 8.08
C TRP A 412 -3.47 -1.82 8.29
N TRP A 413 -2.42 -0.98 8.20
CA TRP A 413 -1.03 -1.43 8.19
C TRP A 413 -0.69 -2.31 9.40
N GLN A 414 -0.91 -1.83 10.63
CA GLN A 414 -0.58 -2.60 11.84
C GLN A 414 -1.40 -3.88 11.95
N LEU A 415 -2.68 -3.82 11.56
CA LEU A 415 -3.62 -4.95 11.62
C LEU A 415 -3.19 -6.05 10.65
N VAL A 416 -2.86 -5.68 9.42
CA VAL A 416 -2.40 -6.59 8.37
C VAL A 416 -1.06 -7.23 8.73
N LYS A 417 -0.09 -6.45 9.23
CA LYS A 417 1.24 -6.98 9.59
C LYS A 417 1.23 -7.97 10.76
N HIS A 418 0.14 -8.03 11.52
CA HIS A 418 -0.03 -8.91 12.69
C HIS A 418 -1.28 -9.80 12.52
N SER A 419 -1.37 -10.44 11.36
CA SER A 419 -2.50 -11.31 11.02
C SER A 419 -2.08 -12.51 10.19
N ASP A 420 -2.85 -13.58 10.30
CA ASP A 420 -2.68 -14.84 9.60
C ASP A 420 -3.96 -15.16 8.82
N PRO A 421 -4.16 -14.62 7.60
CA PRO A 421 -5.41 -14.79 6.87
C PRO A 421 -5.70 -16.27 6.62
N VAL A 422 -6.94 -16.69 6.86
CA VAL A 422 -7.35 -18.09 6.81
C VAL A 422 -7.69 -18.46 5.36
N ILE A 423 -7.16 -19.57 4.86
CA ILE A 423 -7.55 -20.12 3.55
C ILE A 423 -8.95 -20.76 3.68
N LEU A 424 -9.90 -20.29 2.88
CA LEU A 424 -11.30 -20.69 2.88
C LEU A 424 -11.70 -21.42 1.59
N ASP A 425 -10.74 -22.03 0.89
CA ASP A 425 -10.97 -22.67 -0.41
C ASP A 425 -11.99 -23.80 -0.35
N ASP A 426 -12.06 -24.52 0.77
CA ASP A 426 -13.00 -25.62 1.01
C ASP A 426 -14.42 -25.15 1.35
N THR A 427 -14.68 -23.84 1.37
CA THR A 427 -16.03 -23.27 1.53
C THR A 427 -16.75 -23.15 0.19
N ASP A 428 -18.08 -23.15 0.21
CA ASP A 428 -18.90 -22.97 -0.99
C ASP A 428 -18.44 -21.77 -1.84
N SER A 429 -18.62 -21.88 -3.16
CA SER A 429 -18.24 -20.83 -4.11
C SER A 429 -18.99 -19.51 -3.87
N SER A 430 -20.14 -19.52 -3.19
CA SER A 430 -20.88 -18.32 -2.78
C SER A 430 -20.41 -17.71 -1.46
N TYR A 431 -19.58 -18.40 -0.68
CA TYR A 431 -19.09 -17.91 0.60
C TYR A 431 -18.10 -16.75 0.39
N ARG A 432 -18.31 -15.63 1.09
CA ARG A 432 -17.44 -14.46 1.07
C ARG A 432 -17.12 -14.03 2.51
N PRO A 433 -15.84 -13.87 2.87
CA PRO A 433 -15.49 -13.32 4.18
C PRO A 433 -15.90 -11.84 4.27
N ILE A 434 -16.13 -11.34 5.49
CA ILE A 434 -16.46 -9.93 5.77
C ILE A 434 -15.28 -9.02 5.41
N LEU A 435 -14.07 -9.48 5.72
CA LEU A 435 -12.80 -8.85 5.37
C LEU A 435 -11.95 -9.87 4.62
N GLN A 436 -11.88 -9.73 3.30
CA GLN A 436 -11.13 -10.61 2.42
C GLN A 436 -9.74 -10.05 2.16
N VAL A 437 -8.72 -10.91 2.10
CA VAL A 437 -7.43 -10.57 1.51
C VAL A 437 -7.45 -11.02 0.06
N ILE A 438 -7.00 -10.15 -0.84
CA ILE A 438 -6.88 -10.48 -2.26
C ILE A 438 -5.55 -11.22 -2.42
N ASP A 439 -5.60 -12.49 -2.80
CA ASP A 439 -4.40 -13.28 -3.02
C ASP A 439 -3.74 -12.97 -4.38
N GLY A 440 -2.53 -13.50 -4.59
CA GLY A 440 -1.82 -13.40 -5.84
C GLY A 440 -2.58 -14.07 -6.99
N ILE A 441 -2.47 -13.45 -8.18
CA ILE A 441 -3.12 -13.89 -9.43
C ILE A 441 -2.78 -15.33 -9.83
N ASP A 442 -1.66 -15.84 -9.32
CA ASP A 442 -1.13 -17.18 -9.54
C ASP A 442 -1.81 -18.25 -8.69
N ARG A 443 -2.21 -17.92 -7.46
CA ARG A 443 -2.79 -18.85 -6.47
C ARG A 443 -4.31 -18.72 -6.34
N ASN A 444 -4.81 -17.50 -6.16
CA ASN A 444 -6.23 -17.17 -5.93
C ASN A 444 -6.87 -17.92 -4.75
N HIS A 445 -6.17 -18.06 -3.61
CA HIS A 445 -6.82 -18.55 -2.40
C HIS A 445 -7.94 -17.58 -1.97
N LYS A 446 -9.05 -18.12 -1.44
CA LYS A 446 -10.10 -17.34 -0.77
C LYS A 446 -9.62 -17.05 0.65
N LEU A 447 -8.99 -15.89 0.87
CA LEU A 447 -8.35 -15.57 2.14
C LEU A 447 -9.26 -14.70 3.04
N GLY A 448 -9.64 -15.21 4.22
CA GLY A 448 -10.47 -14.49 5.19
C GLY A 448 -9.68 -13.97 6.38
N LEU A 449 -9.69 -12.66 6.62
CA LEU A 449 -9.23 -12.05 7.88
C LEU A 449 -10.33 -11.96 8.92
N ILE A 450 -11.54 -11.62 8.49
CA ILE A 450 -12.73 -11.61 9.33
C ILE A 450 -13.84 -12.30 8.55
N PHE A 451 -14.44 -13.31 9.16
CA PHE A 451 -15.51 -14.08 8.54
C PHE A 451 -16.41 -14.69 9.61
N GLU A 452 -17.59 -15.12 9.18
CA GLU A 452 -18.61 -15.63 10.08
C GLU A 452 -19.31 -16.87 9.53
N ALA A 453 -19.79 -17.72 10.43
CA ALA A 453 -20.56 -18.90 10.07
C ALA A 453 -21.50 -19.31 11.20
N ARG A 454 -22.54 -20.04 10.84
CA ARG A 454 -23.26 -20.91 11.76
C ARG A 454 -22.47 -22.21 11.90
N VAL A 455 -22.28 -22.66 13.14
CA VAL A 455 -21.63 -23.93 13.45
C VAL A 455 -22.53 -24.66 14.44
N GLY A 456 -23.11 -25.78 14.02
CA GLY A 456 -24.19 -26.42 14.77
C GLY A 456 -25.39 -25.47 14.94
N LYS A 457 -25.78 -25.18 16.18
CA LYS A 457 -26.86 -24.23 16.51
C LYS A 457 -26.33 -22.82 16.78
N GLY A 458 -25.02 -22.67 16.91
CA GLY A 458 -24.34 -21.47 17.36
C GLY A 458 -23.89 -20.58 16.22
N ARG A 459 -23.30 -19.44 16.59
CA ARG A 459 -22.78 -18.43 15.67
C ARG A 459 -21.31 -18.18 16.01
N LEU A 460 -20.46 -18.27 14.99
CA LEU A 460 -19.02 -18.09 15.09
C LEU A 460 -18.62 -16.86 14.28
N LEU A 461 -17.90 -15.94 14.92
CA LEU A 461 -17.20 -14.83 14.28
C LEU A 461 -15.70 -15.05 14.48
N VAL A 462 -14.96 -15.17 13.39
CA VAL A 462 -13.50 -15.35 13.42
C VAL A 462 -12.82 -14.05 13.03
N CYS A 463 -11.79 -13.66 13.77
CA CYS A 463 -10.88 -12.58 13.41
C CYS A 463 -9.44 -13.07 13.50
N ALA A 464 -8.78 -13.21 12.36
CA ALA A 464 -7.41 -13.68 12.22
C ALA A 464 -6.36 -12.55 12.38
N ILE A 465 -6.71 -11.48 13.10
CA ILE A 465 -5.82 -10.38 13.44
C ILE A 465 -5.57 -10.44 14.94
N ASP A 466 -4.32 -10.27 15.39
CA ASP A 466 -3.97 -10.26 16.82
C ASP A 466 -4.40 -8.96 17.53
N LEU A 467 -5.69 -8.65 17.49
CA LEU A 467 -6.24 -7.47 18.14
C LEU A 467 -5.88 -7.41 19.64
N PRO A 468 -5.93 -8.51 20.43
CA PRO A 468 -5.52 -8.50 21.83
C PRO A 468 -4.05 -8.10 22.04
N GLY A 469 -3.13 -8.54 21.17
CA GLY A 469 -1.72 -8.15 21.22
C GLY A 469 -1.45 -6.70 20.81
N LEU A 470 -2.38 -6.07 20.09
CA LEU A 470 -2.21 -4.74 19.49
C LEU A 470 -2.87 -3.60 20.26
N GLN A 471 -3.23 -3.78 21.54
CA GLN A 471 -4.00 -2.77 22.29
C GLN A 471 -3.27 -1.43 22.49
N ALA A 472 -1.96 -1.32 22.21
CA ALA A 472 -1.28 -0.03 22.13
C ALA A 472 -1.74 0.82 20.93
N HIS A 473 -2.23 0.18 19.87
CA HIS A 473 -2.65 0.79 18.62
C HIS A 473 -4.15 1.15 18.65
N PRO A 474 -4.52 2.44 18.46
CA PRO A 474 -5.91 2.88 18.56
C PRO A 474 -6.86 2.21 17.54
N GLU A 475 -6.39 1.96 16.32
CA GLU A 475 -7.13 1.24 15.27
C GLU A 475 -7.47 -0.19 15.69
N ALA A 476 -6.58 -0.88 16.40
CA ALA A 476 -6.81 -2.24 16.88
C ALA A 476 -7.80 -2.26 18.05
N ARG A 477 -7.69 -1.30 18.98
CA ARG A 477 -8.69 -1.12 20.05
C ARG A 477 -10.07 -0.86 19.48
N GLN A 478 -10.16 0.02 18.47
CA GLN A 478 -11.41 0.35 17.82
C GLN A 478 -12.00 -0.85 17.10
N LEU A 479 -11.20 -1.57 16.30
CA LEU A 479 -11.69 -2.75 15.58
C LEU A 479 -12.15 -3.87 16.53
N LEU A 480 -11.46 -4.07 17.65
CA LEU A 480 -11.89 -5.03 18.68
C LEU A 480 -13.24 -4.66 19.30
N ALA A 481 -13.46 -3.37 19.60
CA ALA A 481 -14.74 -2.89 20.10
C ALA A 481 -15.85 -3.05 19.06
N CYS A 482 -15.57 -2.81 17.78
CA CYS A 482 -16.48 -3.07 16.68
C CYS A 482 -16.84 -4.55 16.55
N LEU A 483 -15.85 -5.44 16.64
CA LEU A 483 -16.04 -6.90 16.61
C LEU A 483 -16.99 -7.36 17.73
N TYR A 484 -16.77 -6.90 18.95
CA TYR A 484 -17.62 -7.22 20.09
C TYR A 484 -19.02 -6.64 20.01
N ARG A 485 -19.16 -5.39 19.54
CA ARG A 485 -20.47 -4.77 19.32
C ARG A 485 -21.27 -5.52 18.27
N TYR A 486 -20.64 -5.86 17.15
CA TYR A 486 -21.26 -6.63 16.08
C TYR A 486 -21.72 -7.99 16.59
N ALA A 487 -20.83 -8.78 17.23
CA ALA A 487 -21.15 -10.09 17.77
C ALA A 487 -22.29 -10.07 18.83
N GLY A 488 -22.45 -8.96 19.55
CA GLY A 488 -23.54 -8.76 20.51
C GLY A 488 -24.82 -8.18 19.94
N SER A 489 -24.85 -7.83 18.65
CA SER A 489 -25.98 -7.20 17.98
C SER A 489 -26.92 -8.23 17.33
N THR A 490 -28.11 -7.78 16.95
CA THR A 490 -29.02 -8.57 16.11
C THR A 490 -28.54 -8.71 14.67
N ASP A 491 -27.64 -7.83 14.23
CA ASP A 491 -27.09 -7.84 12.88
C ASP A 491 -26.10 -9.00 12.69
N PHE A 492 -25.53 -9.55 13.77
CA PHE A 492 -24.76 -10.78 13.71
C PHE A 492 -25.65 -12.00 13.50
N ASN A 493 -25.96 -12.25 12.24
CA ASN A 493 -26.83 -13.33 11.79
C ASN A 493 -26.19 -14.05 10.58
N PRO A 494 -25.13 -14.85 10.81
CA PRO A 494 -24.42 -15.52 9.73
C PRO A 494 -25.37 -16.42 8.93
N LEU A 495 -25.27 -16.37 7.60
CA LEU A 495 -26.14 -17.13 6.69
C LEU A 495 -25.55 -18.49 6.30
N HIS A 496 -24.23 -18.57 6.20
CA HIS A 496 -23.53 -19.78 5.79
C HIS A 496 -23.29 -20.71 6.97
N VAL A 497 -23.39 -22.01 6.73
CA VAL A 497 -23.16 -23.07 7.72
C VAL A 497 -21.81 -23.73 7.42
N LEU A 498 -20.94 -23.84 8.43
CA LEU A 498 -19.69 -24.59 8.36
C LEU A 498 -19.69 -25.67 9.45
N SER A 499 -19.12 -26.84 9.16
CA SER A 499 -18.98 -27.89 10.17
C SER A 499 -17.86 -27.56 11.15
N ALA A 500 -17.93 -28.13 12.36
CA ALA A 500 -16.86 -27.97 13.34
C ALA A 500 -15.53 -28.56 12.81
N GLU A 501 -15.61 -29.64 12.03
CA GLU A 501 -14.47 -30.26 11.37
C GLU A 501 -13.80 -29.31 10.37
N THR A 502 -14.58 -28.59 9.56
CA THR A 502 -14.06 -27.60 8.61
C THR A 502 -13.32 -26.48 9.35
N ILE A 503 -13.91 -25.93 10.43
CA ILE A 503 -13.23 -24.91 11.24
C ILE A 503 -11.94 -25.45 11.85
N LYS A 504 -11.96 -26.68 12.39
CA LYS A 504 -10.79 -27.31 13.02
C LYS A 504 -9.67 -27.64 12.03
N ALA A 505 -9.99 -27.86 10.75
CA ALA A 505 -8.99 -28.07 9.71
C ALA A 505 -8.23 -26.77 9.38
N MET A 506 -8.91 -25.62 9.46
CA MET A 506 -8.35 -24.29 9.21
C MET A 506 -7.54 -23.74 10.39
N MET A 507 -7.96 -24.05 11.62
CA MET A 507 -7.46 -23.47 12.90
C MET A 507 -6.34 -24.25 13.58
#